data_AF-X1K384-F1
#
_entry.id   AF-X1K384-F1
#
_cell.length_a   1.000
_cell.length_b   1.000
_cell.length_c   1.000
_cell.angle_alpha   90.00
_cell.angle_beta   90.00
_cell.angle_gamma   90.00
#
_symmetry.space_group_name_H-M   'P 1'
#
loop_
_entity.id
_entity.type
_entity.pdbx_description
1 polymer ?
#
loop_
_entity_poly.entity_id
_entity_poly.type
_entity_poly.pdbx_seq_one_letter_code
_entity_poly.pdbx_strand_id
1 'polypeptide(L)'
;MMNWCYYPKYDKIPKHLENILDVFEKNKNDIKSPPERNLHSNEVLKVIREDLEAIDYIVERGKKGKIIIPVLFVKNGKIKKKFEVDAYNENTQTIIEVEAG
;
A
#
# COMPACT_ATOMS: atom_id res chain seq x y z
N MET A 1 10.39 -4.72 -16.81
CA MET A 1 10.50 -5.12 -15.40
C MET A 1 10.24 -3.89 -14.53
N MET A 2 9.48 -3.99 -13.45
CA MET A 2 9.30 -2.89 -12.50
C MET A 2 10.61 -2.59 -11.75
N ASN A 3 10.90 -1.31 -11.52
CA ASN A 3 12.07 -0.88 -10.75
C ASN A 3 11.65 -0.72 -9.27
N TRP A 4 12.44 -1.25 -8.35
CA TRP A 4 12.17 -1.16 -6.92
C TRP A 4 13.47 -1.13 -6.10
N CYS A 5 13.36 -0.72 -4.84
CA CYS A 5 14.45 -0.71 -3.89
C CYS A 5 13.96 -1.15 -2.52
N TYR A 6 14.54 -2.23 -1.97
CA TYR A 6 14.35 -2.62 -0.59
C TYR A 6 15.47 -2.04 0.29
N TYR A 7 15.14 -1.81 1.56
CA TYR A 7 16.07 -1.39 2.59
C TYR A 7 15.84 -2.24 3.86
N PRO A 8 16.91 -2.54 4.62
CA PRO A 8 18.29 -2.12 4.39
C PRO A 8 18.97 -2.82 3.19
N LYS A 9 20.00 -2.20 2.58
CA LYS A 9 20.66 -2.72 1.37
C LYS A 9 21.45 -4.02 1.57
N TYR A 10 21.70 -4.41 2.81
CA TYR A 10 22.43 -5.62 3.16
C TYR A 10 21.53 -6.84 3.38
N ASP A 11 20.21 -6.69 3.23
CA ASP A 11 19.25 -7.77 3.40
C ASP A 11 18.46 -8.04 2.13
N LYS A 12 17.93 -9.26 1.99
CA LYS A 12 17.06 -9.64 0.87
C LYS A 12 15.63 -9.19 1.16
N ILE A 13 14.90 -8.88 0.10
CA ILE A 13 13.47 -8.58 0.23
C ILE A 13 12.75 -9.82 0.82
N PRO A 14 11.95 -9.67 1.89
CA PRO A 14 11.18 -10.78 2.44
C PRO A 14 9.98 -11.12 1.54
N LYS A 15 9.53 -12.37 1.59
CA LYS A 15 8.51 -12.89 0.66
C LYS A 15 7.21 -12.10 0.64
N HIS A 16 6.76 -11.60 1.80
CA HIS A 16 5.53 -10.80 1.86
C HIS A 16 5.62 -9.49 1.06
N LEU A 17 6.80 -8.87 0.96
CA LEU A 17 7.00 -7.68 0.13
C LEU A 17 7.18 -8.05 -1.35
N GLU A 18 7.75 -9.21 -1.68
CA GLU A 18 7.76 -9.70 -3.07
C GLU A 18 6.34 -9.90 -3.60
N ASN A 19 5.44 -10.43 -2.78
CA ASN A 19 4.04 -10.61 -3.17
C ASN A 19 3.38 -9.28 -3.58
N ILE A 20 3.75 -8.16 -2.95
CA ILE A 20 3.29 -6.83 -3.35
C ILE A 20 3.80 -6.52 -4.77
N LEU A 21 5.08 -6.79 -5.06
CA LEU A 21 5.63 -6.58 -6.40
C LEU A 21 4.89 -7.39 -7.47
N ASP A 22 4.51 -8.64 -7.13
CA ASP A 22 3.73 -9.50 -8.01
C ASP A 22 2.34 -8.90 -8.32
N VAL A 23 1.67 -8.30 -7.33
CA VAL A 23 0.39 -7.58 -7.53
C VAL A 23 0.54 -6.43 -8.53
N PHE A 24 1.58 -5.60 -8.36
CA PHE A 24 1.81 -4.46 -9.26
C PHE A 24 2.24 -4.91 -10.67
N GLU A 25 3.10 -5.93 -10.80
CA GLU A 25 3.51 -6.42 -12.12
C GLU A 25 2.35 -7.09 -12.85
N LYS A 26 1.48 -7.83 -12.13
CA LYS A 26 0.23 -8.41 -12.70
C LYS A 26 -0.69 -7.34 -13.28
N ASN A 27 -0.88 -6.23 -12.57
CA ASN A 27 -1.80 -5.15 -12.95
C ASN A 27 -1.14 -4.04 -13.78
N LYS A 28 0.14 -4.18 -14.11
CA LYS A 28 0.96 -3.13 -14.73
C LYS A 28 0.38 -2.52 -15.99
N ASN A 29 -0.28 -3.33 -16.83
CA ASN A 29 -0.90 -2.83 -18.06
C ASN A 29 -2.14 -1.97 -17.78
N ASP A 30 -2.78 -2.16 -16.64
CA ASP A 30 -3.97 -1.43 -16.24
C ASP A 30 -3.68 -0.15 -15.45
N ILE A 31 -2.47 -0.03 -14.90
CA ILE A 31 -2.03 1.12 -14.09
C ILE A 31 -0.92 1.93 -14.74
N LYS A 32 -0.71 1.78 -16.06
CA LYS A 32 0.33 2.52 -16.79
C LYS A 32 0.16 4.03 -16.62
N SER A 33 1.29 4.71 -16.48
CA SER A 33 1.35 6.17 -16.51
C SER A 33 1.08 6.72 -17.92
N PRO A 34 0.93 8.05 -18.08
CA PRO A 34 0.73 8.66 -19.40
C PRO A 34 1.88 8.34 -20.37
N PRO A 35 1.60 8.29 -21.69
CA PRO A 35 0.34 8.66 -22.34
C PRO A 35 -0.77 7.60 -22.33
N GLU A 36 -0.48 6.35 -21.94
CA GLU A 36 -1.45 5.25 -22.06
C GLU A 36 -2.65 5.39 -21.14
N ARG A 37 -2.44 5.77 -19.88
CA ARG A 37 -3.51 6.10 -18.92
C ARG A 37 -3.07 7.24 -18.01
N ASN A 38 -4.03 8.02 -17.54
CA ASN A 38 -3.81 9.12 -16.61
C ASN A 38 -4.62 8.89 -15.34
N LEU A 39 -4.29 7.81 -14.61
CA LEU A 39 -4.96 7.41 -13.38
C LEU A 39 -4.36 8.12 -12.18
N HIS A 40 -5.22 8.64 -11.30
CA HIS A 40 -4.82 9.15 -9.99
C HIS A 40 -4.64 8.02 -8.97
N SER A 41 -4.00 8.28 -7.82
CA SER A 41 -3.72 7.27 -6.78
C SER A 41 -4.93 6.41 -6.40
N ASN A 42 -6.10 7.02 -6.19
CA ASN A 42 -7.33 6.31 -5.85
C ASN A 42 -7.81 5.36 -6.95
N GLU A 43 -7.51 5.65 -8.21
CA GLU A 43 -7.88 4.80 -9.34
C GLU A 43 -6.91 3.63 -9.48
N VAL A 44 -5.61 3.87 -9.29
CA VAL A 44 -4.60 2.80 -9.19
C VAL A 44 -4.94 1.85 -8.03
N LEU A 45 -5.23 2.37 -6.85
CA LEU A 45 -5.57 1.57 -5.67
C LEU A 45 -6.83 0.71 -5.90
N LYS A 46 -7.82 1.23 -6.63
CA LYS A 46 -9.03 0.47 -7.00
C LYS A 46 -8.70 -0.72 -7.90
N VAL A 47 -7.77 -0.57 -8.84
CA VAL A 47 -7.38 -1.64 -9.77
C VAL A 47 -6.69 -2.78 -9.01
N ILE A 48 -5.75 -2.45 -8.11
CA ILE A 48 -4.94 -3.46 -7.40
C ILE A 48 -5.60 -4.00 -6.12
N ARG A 49 -6.76 -3.49 -5.72
CA ARG A 49 -7.40 -3.78 -4.42
C ARG A 49 -7.61 -5.27 -4.20
N GLU A 50 -8.30 -5.95 -5.12
CA GLU A 50 -8.69 -7.35 -4.91
C GLU A 50 -7.45 -8.25 -4.76
N ASP A 51 -6.38 -7.93 -5.49
CA ASP A 51 -5.12 -8.65 -5.41
C ASP A 51 -4.35 -8.38 -4.12
N LEU A 52 -4.43 -7.16 -3.57
CA LEU A 52 -3.90 -6.85 -2.23
C LEU A 52 -4.72 -7.55 -1.13
N GLU A 53 -6.05 -7.53 -1.22
CA GLU A 53 -6.94 -8.22 -0.27
C GLU A 53 -6.68 -9.75 -0.28
N ALA A 54 -6.30 -10.32 -1.43
CA ALA A 54 -5.92 -11.74 -1.56
C ALA A 54 -4.59 -12.11 -0.85
N ILE A 55 -3.77 -11.12 -0.49
CA ILE A 55 -2.53 -11.30 0.29
C ILE A 55 -2.64 -10.66 1.68
N ASP A 56 -3.85 -10.70 2.26
CA ASP A 56 -4.21 -10.30 3.63
C ASP A 56 -4.06 -8.80 3.93
N TYR A 57 -4.10 -7.93 2.91
CA TYR A 57 -4.18 -6.49 3.14
C TYR A 57 -5.63 -6.04 3.33
N ILE A 58 -5.84 -5.21 4.34
CA ILE A 58 -7.01 -4.35 4.44
C ILE A 58 -6.71 -3.13 3.56
N VAL A 59 -7.59 -2.82 2.60
CA VAL A 59 -7.40 -1.71 1.65
C VAL A 59 -8.48 -0.65 1.86
N GLU A 60 -8.08 0.62 1.88
CA GLU A 60 -9.00 1.73 2.10
C GLU A 60 -9.98 1.91 0.92
N ARG A 61 -11.19 2.36 1.27
CA ARG A 61 -12.32 2.53 0.35
C ARG A 61 -12.74 3.99 0.24
N GLY A 62 -11.77 4.91 0.29
CA GLY A 62 -11.97 6.35 0.27
C GLY A 62 -12.56 6.92 1.56
N LYS A 63 -13.31 8.04 1.44
CA LYS A 63 -13.68 8.95 2.54
C LYS A 63 -14.28 8.32 3.81
N LYS A 64 -14.90 7.14 3.73
CA LYS A 64 -15.56 6.48 4.89
C LYS A 64 -14.83 5.23 5.39
N GLY A 65 -13.76 4.79 4.74
CA GLY A 65 -13.06 3.54 5.02
C GLY A 65 -11.57 3.70 5.23
N LYS A 66 -11.16 4.83 5.84
CA LYS A 66 -9.75 5.13 6.09
C LYS A 66 -9.16 4.17 7.11
N ILE A 67 -7.96 3.67 6.84
CA ILE A 67 -7.22 2.81 7.77
C ILE A 67 -6.34 3.72 8.63
N ILE A 68 -6.55 3.68 9.95
CA ILE A 68 -5.87 4.56 10.89
C ILE A 68 -4.82 3.77 11.66
N ILE A 69 -3.55 4.12 11.49
CA ILE A 69 -2.43 3.55 12.24
C ILE A 69 -2.00 4.56 13.32
N PRO A 70 -2.18 4.25 14.62
CA PRO A 70 -1.70 5.11 15.69
C PRO A 70 -0.17 5.03 15.80
N VAL A 71 0.47 6.19 15.94
CA VAL A 71 1.95 6.31 15.90
C VAL A 71 2.50 6.79 17.23
N LEU A 72 1.76 7.68 17.90
CA LEU A 72 2.19 8.27 19.14
C LEU A 72 1.03 8.30 20.12
N PHE A 73 1.27 7.76 21.31
CA PHE A 73 0.34 7.78 22.42
C PHE A 73 0.83 8.75 23.51
N VAL A 74 -0.11 9.37 24.22
CA VAL A 74 0.16 10.20 25.42
C VAL A 74 -0.49 9.61 26.66
N LYS A 75 -0.49 10.35 27.77
CA LYS A 75 -1.02 9.93 29.07
C LYS A 75 -2.37 9.24 28.92
N ASN A 76 -2.49 8.08 29.56
CA ASN A 76 -3.65 7.17 29.53
C ASN A 76 -3.95 6.58 28.13
N GLY A 77 -2.93 6.35 27.29
CA GLY A 77 -3.09 5.64 26.02
C GLY A 77 -3.87 6.42 24.96
N LYS A 78 -4.00 7.75 25.10
CA LYS A 78 -4.68 8.57 24.09
C LYS A 78 -3.79 8.73 22.86
N ILE A 79 -4.34 8.50 21.67
CA ILE A 79 -3.63 8.72 20.41
C ILE A 79 -3.38 10.23 20.24
N LYS A 80 -2.12 10.63 20.15
CA LYS A 80 -1.68 12.00 19.82
C LYS A 80 -1.36 12.17 18.34
N LYS A 81 -0.82 11.14 17.69
CA LYS A 81 -0.52 11.15 16.26
C LYS A 81 -0.96 9.84 15.63
N LYS A 82 -1.56 9.94 14.45
CA LYS A 82 -2.02 8.82 13.63
C LYS A 82 -1.67 9.09 12.17
N PHE A 83 -1.49 8.03 11.40
CA PHE A 83 -1.46 8.07 9.95
C PHE A 83 -2.73 7.45 9.38
N GLU A 84 -3.15 7.97 8.24
CA GLU A 84 -4.17 7.37 7.39
C GLU A 84 -3.41 6.73 6.24
N VAL A 85 -3.61 5.43 6.02
CA VAL A 85 -2.83 4.64 5.04
C VAL A 85 -3.74 4.01 3.99
N ASP A 86 -3.22 3.78 2.80
CA ASP A 86 -3.98 3.19 1.68
C ASP A 86 -4.27 1.70 1.88
N ALA A 87 -3.29 0.95 2.37
CA ALA A 87 -3.49 -0.44 2.75
C ALA A 87 -2.61 -0.86 3.94
N TYR A 88 -3.08 -1.84 4.70
CA TYR A 88 -2.39 -2.37 5.88
C TYR A 88 -2.53 -3.88 5.98
N ASN A 89 -1.41 -4.58 6.20
CA ASN A 89 -1.39 -6.00 6.55
C ASN A 89 -1.09 -6.12 8.06
N GLU A 90 -2.06 -6.64 8.83
CA GLU A 90 -1.94 -6.73 10.29
C GLU A 90 -0.89 -7.76 10.73
N ASN A 91 -0.69 -8.83 9.95
CA ASN A 91 0.23 -9.92 10.27
C ASN A 91 1.68 -9.48 10.14
N THR A 92 2.00 -8.70 9.11
CA THR A 92 3.36 -8.22 8.84
C THR A 92 3.60 -6.78 9.28
N GLN A 93 2.56 -6.12 9.81
CA GLN A 93 2.56 -4.69 10.19
C GLN A 93 3.03 -3.77 9.05
N THR A 94 2.79 -4.18 7.81
CA THR A 94 3.23 -3.45 6.61
C THR A 94 2.14 -2.52 6.11
N ILE A 95 2.50 -1.27 5.84
CA ILE A 95 1.61 -0.28 5.22
C ILE A 95 1.99 -0.10 3.74
N ILE A 96 1.01 0.29 2.92
CA ILE A 96 1.21 0.73 1.54
C ILE A 96 0.65 2.14 1.41
N GLU A 97 1.35 2.98 0.66
CA GLU A 97 0.90 4.29 0.17
C GLU A 97 1.11 4.32 -1.35
N VAL A 98 0.06 4.64 -2.11
CA VAL A 98 0.08 4.68 -3.57
C VAL A 98 0.12 6.13 -4.05
N GLU A 99 1.13 6.47 -4.83
CA GLU A 99 1.31 7.81 -5.39
C GLU A 99 1.28 7.75 -6.92
N ALA A 100 0.25 8.36 -7.52
CA ALA A 100 0.09 8.52 -8.97
C ALA A 100 -0.48 9.92 -9.27
N GLY A 101 0.05 10.53 -10.35
CA GLY A 101 -0.11 11.96 -10.70
C GLY A 101 -1.54 12.45 -10.87
#